data_AF-A0AAP0HSP0-F1
#
_entry.id   AF-A0AAP0HSP0-F1
#
_cell.length_a   1.000
_cell.length_b   1.000
_cell.length_c   1.000
_cell.angle_alpha   90.00
_cell.angle_beta   90.00
_cell.angle_gamma   90.00
#
_symmetry.space_group_name_H-M   'P 1'
#
loop_
_entity.id
_entity.type
_entity.pdbx_description
1 polymer ?
#
loop_
_entity_poly.entity_id
_entity_poly.type
_entity_poly.pdbx_seq_one_letter_code
_entity_poly.pdbx_strand_id
1 'polypeptide(L)'
;MVASGFKDSVDEDCWAPLGLSLVHSNDMLSVYTSSKTLAEKVGLSYYDNVNGEGLKVVSLVCTAIGGDTFLPCLTGSQESLLAQITRKKEASRILKFLHELLGSLPLVHILDVC
;
A
#
# COMPACT_ATOMS: atom_id res chain seq x y z
N MET A 1 4.52 -10.46 -21.65
CA MET A 1 4.09 -11.52 -20.72
C MET A 1 2.99 -10.91 -19.86
N VAL A 2 1.73 -11.25 -20.12
CA VAL A 2 0.58 -10.66 -19.42
C VAL A 2 0.54 -11.29 -18.04
N ALA A 3 0.63 -10.48 -16.98
CA ALA A 3 0.56 -10.96 -15.61
C ALA A 3 -0.81 -11.64 -15.39
N SER A 4 -0.79 -12.95 -15.13
CA SER A 4 -1.99 -13.71 -14.82
C SER A 4 -2.47 -13.35 -13.42
N GLY A 5 -3.60 -12.62 -13.36
CA GLY A 5 -4.66 -12.76 -12.38
C GLY A 5 -4.28 -12.56 -10.91
N PHE A 6 -4.69 -11.42 -10.35
CA PHE A 6 -4.83 -11.24 -8.91
C PHE A 6 -5.54 -12.44 -8.29
N LYS A 7 -5.14 -12.82 -7.07
CA LYS A 7 -5.91 -13.74 -6.23
C LYS A 7 -7.30 -13.12 -6.02
N ASP A 8 -8.36 -13.93 -6.11
CA ASP A 8 -9.75 -13.45 -6.00
C ASP A 8 -10.04 -12.73 -4.66
N SER A 9 -9.19 -12.95 -3.65
CA SER A 9 -9.20 -12.28 -2.36
C SER A 9 -7.77 -12.00 -1.87
N VAL A 10 -7.61 -10.91 -1.10
CA VAL A 10 -6.38 -10.61 -0.36
C VAL A 10 -6.56 -11.10 1.09
N ASP A 11 -5.60 -11.89 1.57
CA ASP A 11 -5.51 -12.40 2.93
C ASP A 11 -4.12 -12.15 3.54
N GLU A 12 -3.88 -12.57 4.78
CA GLU A 12 -2.62 -12.35 5.52
C GLU A 12 -1.41 -13.10 4.93
N ASP A 13 -1.65 -14.08 4.05
CA ASP A 13 -0.60 -14.82 3.34
C ASP A 13 -0.16 -14.13 2.03
N CYS A 14 -0.88 -13.09 1.60
CA CYS A 14 -0.60 -12.36 0.37
C CYS A 14 0.57 -11.38 0.53
N TRP A 15 1.53 -11.46 -0.39
CA TRP A 15 2.63 -10.51 -0.49
C TRP A 15 2.52 -9.67 -1.75
N ALA A 16 2.86 -8.38 -1.64
CA ALA A 16 2.96 -7.53 -2.82
C ALA A 16 4.04 -8.10 -3.76
N PRO A 17 3.71 -8.33 -5.04
CA PRO A 17 4.61 -8.96 -5.99
C PRO A 17 5.75 -7.98 -6.36
N LEU A 18 6.98 -8.34 -5.99
CA LEU A 18 8.16 -7.51 -6.24
C LEU A 18 8.62 -7.64 -7.69
N GLY A 19 9.04 -6.52 -8.30
CA GLY A 19 9.61 -6.51 -9.64
C GLY A 19 8.61 -6.64 -10.79
N LEU A 20 7.30 -6.50 -10.53
CA LEU A 20 6.30 -6.43 -11.60
C LEU A 20 6.37 -5.11 -12.36
N SER A 21 6.27 -5.20 -13.68
CA SER A 21 6.05 -4.04 -14.54
C SER A 21 4.54 -3.74 -14.60
N LEU A 22 4.07 -2.83 -13.73
CA LEU A 22 2.70 -2.32 -13.76
C LEU A 22 2.63 -1.05 -14.62
N VAL A 23 1.55 -0.89 -15.38
CA VAL A 23 1.37 0.20 -16.36
C VAL A 23 1.42 1.56 -15.67
N HIS A 24 0.82 1.66 -14.49
CA HIS A 24 0.78 2.90 -13.72
C HIS A 24 1.93 3.04 -12.71
N SER A 25 2.88 2.10 -12.67
CA SER A 25 4.06 2.19 -11.80
C SER A 25 5.07 3.21 -12.30
N ASN A 26 5.82 3.82 -11.39
CA ASN A 26 7.02 4.60 -11.67
C ASN A 26 8.10 4.20 -10.66
N ASP A 27 9.33 4.70 -10.82
CA ASP A 27 10.46 4.33 -9.96
C ASP A 27 10.15 4.58 -8.47
N MET A 28 9.50 5.70 -8.15
CA MET A 28 9.12 6.02 -6.77
C MET A 28 8.14 4.99 -6.20
N LEU A 29 7.08 4.65 -6.94
CA LEU A 29 6.07 3.68 -6.50
C LEU A 29 6.62 2.25 -6.40
N SER A 30 7.50 1.88 -7.34
CA SER A 30 8.18 0.58 -7.35
C SER A 30 9.12 0.42 -6.15
N VAL A 31 9.94 1.44 -5.88
CA VAL A 31 10.85 1.46 -4.73
C VAL A 31 10.06 1.52 -3.42
N TYR A 32 9.00 2.33 -3.34
CA TYR A 32 8.13 2.40 -2.17
C TYR A 32 7.52 1.03 -1.86
N THR A 33 6.89 0.39 -2.85
CA THR A 33 6.28 -0.94 -2.70
C THR A 33 7.30 -1.96 -2.20
N SER A 34 8.47 -1.99 -2.84
CA SER A 34 9.55 -2.90 -2.43
C SER A 34 10.02 -2.64 -1.00
N SER A 35 10.21 -1.36 -0.63
CA SER A 35 10.65 -0.99 0.71
C SER A 35 9.64 -1.36 1.79
N LYS A 36 8.34 -1.16 1.54
CA LYS A 36 7.27 -1.49 2.49
C LYS A 36 7.10 -2.99 2.67
N THR A 37 7.13 -3.75 1.57
CA THR A 37 7.08 -5.22 1.62
C THR A 37 8.28 -5.82 2.33
N LEU A 38 9.49 -5.31 2.08
CA LEU A 38 10.70 -5.80 2.77
C LEU A 38 10.70 -5.42 4.25
N ALA A 39 10.26 -4.20 4.59
CA ALA A 39 10.15 -3.77 5.99
C ALA A 39 9.16 -4.65 6.78
N GLU A 40 8.03 -5.02 6.18
CA GLU A 40 7.07 -5.93 6.80
C GLU A 40 7.65 -7.34 7.02
N LYS A 41 8.33 -7.91 6.02
CA LYS A 41 9.00 -9.22 6.15
C LYS A 41 10.01 -9.25 7.27
N VAL A 42 10.84 -8.20 7.38
CA VAL A 42 11.82 -8.07 8.46
C VAL A 42 11.11 -7.89 9.80
N GLY A 43 10.08 -7.04 9.86
CA GLY A 43 9.27 -6.84 11.06
C GLY A 43 8.69 -8.16 11.59
N LEU A 44 8.09 -8.97 10.71
CA LEU A 44 7.49 -10.25 11.09
C LEU A 44 8.53 -11.31 11.44
N SER A 45 9.73 -11.28 10.86
CA SER A 45 10.81 -12.22 11.22
C SER A 45 11.26 -12.12 12.69
N TYR A 46 10.97 -11.01 13.37
CA TYR A 46 11.26 -10.88 14.81
C TYR A 46 10.39 -11.78 15.69
N TYR A 47 9.23 -12.21 15.20
CA TYR A 47 8.38 -13.20 15.85
C TYR A 47 9.04 -14.59 15.84
N ASP A 48 9.69 -14.95 14.73
CA ASP A 48 10.29 -16.27 14.49
C ASP A 48 11.66 -16.49 15.19
N ASN A 49 12.10 -15.59 16.07
CA ASN A 49 13.40 -15.71 16.74
C ASN A 49 13.46 -16.86 17.76
N VAL A 50 13.93 -18.01 17.24
CA VAL A 50 14.70 -19.19 17.71
C VAL A 50 14.86 -19.52 19.20
N ASN A 51 14.69 -18.61 20.18
CA ASN A 51 14.95 -18.92 21.61
C ASN A 51 13.79 -18.61 22.57
N GLY A 52 12.58 -18.37 22.05
CA GLY A 52 11.38 -18.20 22.90
C GLY A 52 11.18 -16.78 23.47
N GLU A 53 12.04 -15.83 23.11
CA GLU A 53 11.95 -14.39 23.50
C GLU A 53 11.56 -13.50 22.30
N GLY A 54 10.73 -14.01 21.38
CA GLY A 54 10.29 -13.27 20.20
C GLY A 54 9.37 -12.07 20.52
N LEU A 55 9.45 -11.01 19.72
CA LEU A 55 8.55 -9.86 19.83
C LEU A 55 7.22 -10.21 19.14
N LYS A 56 6.09 -9.97 19.81
CA LYS A 56 4.78 -10.02 19.14
C LYS A 56 4.63 -8.79 18.24
N VAL A 57 4.81 -9.00 16.94
CA VAL A 57 4.68 -7.96 15.93
C VAL A 57 3.32 -8.09 15.24
N VAL A 58 2.67 -6.96 15.00
CA VAL A 58 1.48 -6.86 14.16
C VAL A 58 1.79 -5.83 13.08
N SER A 59 1.51 -6.19 11.83
CA SER A 59 1.60 -5.28 10.68
C SER A 59 0.20 -4.77 10.33
N LEU A 60 0.09 -3.48 10.06
CA LEU A 60 -1.15 -2.88 9.56
C LEU A 60 -0.92 -2.38 8.14
N VAL A 61 -1.45 -3.11 7.16
CA VAL A 61 -1.35 -2.75 5.74
C VAL A 61 -2.45 -1.76 5.40
N CYS A 62 -2.08 -0.48 5.31
CA CYS A 62 -2.98 0.59 4.90
C CYS A 62 -2.73 1.00 3.45
N THR A 63 -3.80 1.40 2.77
CA THR A 63 -3.79 1.94 1.41
C THR A 63 -4.02 3.45 1.43
N ALA A 64 -4.84 4.00 0.52
CA ALA A 64 -5.14 5.42 0.51
C ALA A 64 -6.04 5.78 1.70
N ILE A 65 -5.45 6.51 2.64
CA ILE A 65 -6.14 7.02 3.84
C ILE A 65 -6.74 8.39 3.52
N GLY A 66 -8.04 8.52 3.79
CA GLY A 66 -8.77 9.79 3.74
C GLY A 66 -9.19 10.25 5.13
N GLY A 67 -9.75 11.46 5.21
CA GLY A 67 -10.19 12.07 6.46
C GLY A 67 -9.35 13.28 6.84
N ASP A 68 -9.73 13.92 7.94
CA ASP A 68 -9.10 15.17 8.39
C ASP A 68 -7.72 14.93 9.01
N THR A 69 -6.82 15.89 8.88
CA THR A 69 -5.46 15.80 9.43
C THR A 69 -5.08 17.08 10.14
N PHE A 70 -4.16 17.01 11.09
CA PHE A 70 -3.61 18.21 11.75
C PHE A 70 -2.73 19.08 10.83
N LEU A 71 -2.50 18.66 9.58
CA LEU A 71 -1.70 19.41 8.62
C LEU A 71 -2.55 20.52 7.98
N PRO A 72 -2.00 21.74 7.80
CA PRO A 72 -2.70 22.85 7.16
C PRO A 72 -2.78 22.70 5.62
N CYS A 73 -2.33 21.57 5.08
CA CYS A 73 -2.31 21.27 3.65
C CYS A 73 -2.75 19.83 3.38
N LEU A 74 -3.17 19.57 2.14
CA LEU A 74 -3.55 18.21 1.72
C LEU A 74 -2.33 17.29 1.75
N THR A 75 -2.49 16.11 2.34
CA THR A 75 -1.49 15.03 2.27
C THR A 75 -1.50 14.38 0.90
N GLY A 76 -0.42 13.66 0.56
CA GLY A 76 -0.34 12.95 -0.73
C GLY A 76 -1.49 11.94 -0.96
N SER A 77 -2.01 11.31 0.10
CA SER A 77 -3.17 10.41 -0.02
C SER A 77 -4.45 11.20 -0.30
N GLN A 78 -4.71 12.30 0.42
CA GLN A 78 -5.86 13.16 0.18
C GLN A 78 -5.82 13.80 -1.22
N GLU A 79 -4.66 14.26 -1.68
CA GLU A 79 -4.49 14.77 -3.04
C GLU A 79 -4.80 13.69 -4.08
N SER A 80 -4.37 12.45 -3.85
CA SER A 80 -4.65 11.31 -4.74
C SER A 80 -6.15 11.00 -4.80
N LEU A 81 -6.85 11.05 -3.67
CA LEU A 81 -8.30 10.85 -3.59
C LEU A 81 -9.07 11.96 -4.33
N LEU A 82 -8.68 13.22 -4.10
CA LEU A 82 -9.31 14.38 -4.73
C LEU A 82 -8.89 14.56 -6.20
N ALA A 83 -7.88 13.84 -6.68
CA ALA A 83 -7.38 13.92 -8.05
C ALA A 83 -8.45 13.65 -9.10
N GLN A 84 -9.42 12.78 -8.78
CA GLN A 84 -10.53 12.44 -9.68
C GLN A 84 -11.44 13.64 -9.95
N ILE A 85 -11.61 14.50 -8.95
CA ILE A 85 -12.44 15.71 -9.03
C ILE A 85 -11.62 16.88 -9.57
N THR A 86 -10.40 17.04 -9.07
CA THR A 86 -9.50 18.16 -9.41
C THR A 86 -8.78 17.98 -10.76
N ARG A 87 -8.92 16.82 -11.41
CA ARG A 87 -8.30 16.47 -12.69
C ARG A 87 -6.77 16.52 -12.70
N LYS A 88 -6.13 16.40 -11.54
CA LYS A 88 -4.67 16.26 -11.39
C LYS A 88 -4.22 14.85 -11.80
N LYS A 89 -3.75 14.70 -13.04
CA LYS A 89 -3.38 13.39 -13.63
C LYS A 89 -2.36 12.61 -12.81
N GLU A 90 -1.30 13.26 -12.32
CA GLU A 90 -0.25 12.59 -11.54
C GLU A 90 -0.78 12.02 -10.22
N ALA A 91 -1.60 12.79 -9.49
CA ALA A 91 -2.21 12.31 -8.25
C ALA A 91 -3.21 11.16 -8.50
N SER A 92 -3.87 11.12 -9.66
CA SER A 92 -4.74 9.99 -10.05
C SER A 92 -3.96 8.70 -10.37
N ARG A 93 -2.67 8.80 -10.73
CA ARG A 93 -1.81 7.67 -11.08
C ARG A 93 -1.65 6.72 -9.89
N ILE A 94 -1.51 7.27 -8.69
CA ILE A 94 -1.31 6.49 -7.46
C ILE A 94 -2.48 5.54 -7.23
N LEU A 95 -3.72 6.02 -7.37
CA LEU A 95 -4.91 5.17 -7.20
C LEU A 95 -4.98 4.07 -8.27
N LYS A 96 -4.65 4.39 -9.53
CA LYS A 96 -4.63 3.39 -10.61
C LYS A 96 -3.55 2.34 -10.37
N PHE A 97 -2.37 2.77 -9.91
CA PHE A 97 -1.30 1.87 -9.52
C PHE A 97 -1.72 0.95 -8.36
N LEU A 98 -2.37 1.49 -7.32
CA LEU A 98 -2.85 0.68 -6.20
C LEU A 98 -3.91 -0.35 -6.65
N HIS A 99 -4.80 0.05 -7.56
CA HIS A 99 -5.76 -0.87 -8.16
C HIS A 99 -5.07 -1.98 -8.97
N GLU A 100 -4.03 -1.64 -9.74
CA GLU A 100 -3.17 -2.61 -10.45
C GLU A 100 -2.24 -3.42 -9.54
N LEU A 101 -2.03 -3.02 -8.29
CA LEU A 101 -1.19 -3.77 -7.36
C LEU A 101 -2.03 -4.71 -6.48
N LEU A 102 -3.25 -4.30 -6.12
CA LEU A 102 -4.09 -4.96 -5.14
C LEU A 102 -5.36 -5.59 -5.73
N GLY A 103 -5.65 -5.36 -7.02
CA GLY A 103 -6.90 -5.79 -7.69
C GLY A 103 -8.15 -5.03 -7.23
N SER A 104 -8.01 -4.13 -6.24
CA SER A 104 -9.06 -3.31 -5.66
C SER A 104 -8.47 -1.98 -5.22
N LEU A 105 -9.33 -1.01 -4.89
CA LEU A 105 -8.89 0.27 -4.31
C LEU A 105 -9.43 0.36 -2.87
N PRO A 106 -8.77 -0.26 -1.89
CA PRO A 106 -9.20 -0.14 -0.50
C PRO A 106 -9.02 1.32 -0.09
N LEU A 107 -10.05 1.89 0.53
CA LEU A 107 -10.06 3.24 1.08
C LEU A 107 -10.44 3.14 2.54
N VAL A 108 -9.69 3.82 3.40
CA VAL A 108 -9.93 3.79 4.84
C VAL A 108 -9.95 5.22 5.39
N HIS A 109 -10.86 5.49 6.32
CA HIS A 109 -10.89 6.76 7.02
C HIS A 109 -9.85 6.76 8.14
N ILE A 110 -9.19 7.89 8.39
CA ILE A 110 -8.14 8.00 9.42
C ILE A 110 -8.61 7.54 10.81
N LEU A 111 -9.87 7.79 11.15
CA LEU A 111 -10.46 7.38 12.43
C LEU A 111 -10.67 5.86 12.56
N ASP A 112 -10.61 5.11 11.47
CA ASP A 112 -10.67 3.64 11.53
C ASP A 112 -9.26 3.02 11.68
N VAL A 113 -8.21 3.81 11.45
CA VAL A 113 -6.80 3.39 11.54
C VAL A 113 -6.17 3.79 12.88
N CYS A 114 -6.59 4.93 13.45
CA CYS A 114 -6.12 5.47 14.73
C CYS A 114 -6.86 4.87 15.93
#